data_AF-A0A1X7T8E9-F1
#
_entry.id   AF-A0A1X7T8E9-F1
#
_cell.length_a   1.000
_cell.length_b   1.000
_cell.length_c   1.000
_cell.angle_alpha   90.00
_cell.angle_beta   90.00
_cell.angle_gamma   90.00
#
_symmetry.space_group_name_H-M   'P 1'
#
loop_
_entity.id
_entity.type
_entity.pdbx_description
1 polymer ?
#
loop_
_entity_poly.entity_id
_entity_poly.type
_entity_poly.pdbx_seq_one_letter_code
_entity_poly.pdbx_strand_id
1 'polypeptide(L)'
;MSIVATMDKHQKWWQDNELTQKLQKKLQEQIQTSSSLMKQKESALTEKEELQKKIDDLQQELDLLQLKSHKKVSGQCDKTITQSVLDKEVQFNYLVPSQDNLEGLSECQIAGKKLFLVQGDKPQLMNWEEYGLRISVPEDSLSASETVEVSVLALVGGHFKFPDNTRLVSAVYAISTSPLLKSLRIEMQHCIDLSDPSLSKYLKFAVAPVHTASLPYQFSLIEGGEFPACQRYGWIERSKFCQLAIVGKEEEENGGGRNEERNGPGR
;
A
#
# COMPACT_ATOMS: atom_id res chain seq x y z
N MET A 1 -64.60 -30.61 25.59
CA MET A 1 -63.42 -30.05 24.87
C MET A 1 -62.80 -28.89 25.67
N SER A 2 -62.22 -29.12 26.86
CA SER A 2 -61.76 -27.99 27.72
C SER A 2 -60.37 -28.14 28.36
N ILE A 3 -59.74 -29.32 28.34
CA ILE A 3 -58.45 -29.55 29.02
C ILE A 3 -57.27 -29.43 28.06
N VAL A 4 -57.37 -30.03 26.87
CA VAL A 4 -56.30 -30.04 25.85
C VAL A 4 -55.98 -28.62 25.35
N ALA A 5 -57.00 -27.81 25.07
CA ALA A 5 -56.81 -26.41 24.63
C ALA A 5 -56.15 -25.52 25.70
N THR A 6 -56.24 -25.89 26.97
CA THR A 6 -55.67 -25.15 28.10
C THR A 6 -54.21 -25.56 28.32
N MET A 7 -53.88 -26.83 28.09
CA MET A 7 -52.49 -27.34 28.11
C MET A 7 -51.65 -26.77 26.96
N ASP A 8 -52.20 -26.68 25.75
CA ASP A 8 -51.50 -26.08 24.59
C ASP A 8 -51.19 -24.60 24.81
N LYS A 9 -52.13 -23.85 25.41
CA LYS A 9 -51.92 -22.44 25.76
C LYS A 9 -50.81 -22.27 26.80
N HIS A 10 -50.78 -23.12 27.81
CA HIS A 10 -49.77 -23.07 28.86
C HIS A 10 -48.37 -23.41 28.31
N GLN A 11 -48.26 -24.43 27.44
CA GLN A 11 -47.00 -24.78 26.80
C GLN A 11 -46.46 -23.66 25.90
N LYS A 12 -47.33 -23.04 25.10
CA LYS A 12 -46.97 -21.88 24.29
C LYS A 12 -46.50 -20.70 25.14
N TRP A 13 -47.20 -20.41 26.23
CA TRP A 13 -46.81 -19.36 27.18
C TRP A 13 -45.42 -19.59 27.78
N TRP A 14 -45.08 -20.84 28.13
CA TRP A 14 -43.74 -21.19 28.63
C TRP A 14 -42.64 -20.93 27.60
N GLN A 15 -42.86 -21.30 26.35
CA GLN A 15 -41.91 -21.06 25.26
C GLN A 15 -41.72 -19.56 25.00
N ASP A 16 -42.81 -18.79 24.99
CA ASP A 16 -42.77 -17.34 24.79
C ASP A 16 -42.05 -16.63 25.96
N ASN A 17 -42.27 -17.08 27.20
CA ASN A 17 -41.58 -16.54 28.38
C ASN A 17 -40.07 -16.85 28.37
N GLU A 18 -39.69 -18.07 27.99
CA GLU A 18 -38.26 -18.45 27.86
C GLU A 18 -37.56 -17.64 26.76
N LEU A 19 -38.22 -17.45 25.61
CA LEU A 19 -37.71 -16.61 24.53
C LEU A 19 -37.58 -15.15 24.97
N THR A 20 -38.55 -14.64 25.72
CA THR A 20 -38.54 -13.28 26.28
C THR A 20 -37.34 -13.08 27.21
N GLN A 21 -37.05 -14.03 28.10
CA GLN A 21 -35.88 -13.96 28.98
C GLN A 21 -34.56 -13.98 28.20
N LYS A 22 -34.44 -14.82 27.17
CA LYS A 22 -33.26 -14.87 26.30
C LYS A 22 -33.04 -13.55 25.56
N LEU A 23 -34.11 -12.94 25.06
CA LEU A 23 -34.05 -11.64 24.38
C LEU A 23 -33.66 -10.51 25.34
N GLN A 24 -34.21 -10.49 26.56
CA GLN A 24 -33.84 -9.51 27.59
C GLN A 24 -32.36 -9.60 27.95
N LYS A 25 -31.83 -10.82 28.11
CA LYS A 25 -30.40 -11.03 28.38
C LYS A 25 -29.52 -10.50 27.25
N LYS A 26 -29.84 -10.84 25.99
CA LYS A 26 -29.10 -10.33 24.82
C LYS A 26 -29.16 -8.80 24.73
N LEU A 27 -30.32 -8.21 25.02
CA LEU A 27 -30.49 -6.76 25.01
C LEU A 27 -29.61 -6.10 26.09
N GLN A 28 -29.58 -6.65 27.31
CA GLN A 28 -28.68 -6.16 28.36
C GLN A 28 -27.20 -6.26 27.98
N GLU A 29 -26.78 -7.38 27.39
CA GLU A 29 -25.41 -7.56 26.90
C GLU A 29 -25.06 -6.49 25.86
N GLN A 30 -25.94 -6.24 24.88
CA GLN A 30 -25.74 -5.18 23.88
C GLN A 30 -25.67 -3.78 24.50
N ILE A 31 -26.54 -3.47 25.47
CA ILE A 31 -26.50 -2.17 26.18
C ILE A 31 -25.16 -2.01 26.92
N GLN A 32 -24.68 -3.06 27.57
CA GLN A 32 -23.42 -3.03 28.30
C GLN A 32 -22.22 -2.85 27.36
N THR A 33 -22.20 -3.57 26.23
CA THR A 33 -21.15 -3.41 25.20
C THR A 33 -21.15 -2.01 24.61
N SER A 34 -22.33 -1.48 24.27
CA SER A 34 -22.47 -0.12 23.73
C SER A 34 -22.00 0.95 24.73
N SER A 35 -22.35 0.79 26.02
CA SER A 35 -21.89 1.66 27.10
C SER A 35 -20.37 1.66 27.25
N SER A 36 -19.74 0.48 27.18
CA SER A 36 -18.28 0.36 27.22
C SER A 36 -17.60 1.05 26.03
N LEU A 37 -18.16 0.88 24.83
CA LEU A 37 -17.62 1.47 23.61
C LEU A 37 -17.75 3.01 23.63
N MET A 38 -18.88 3.53 24.14
CA MET A 38 -19.09 4.97 24.31
C MET A 38 -18.05 5.59 25.24
N LYS A 39 -17.77 4.96 26.39
CA LYS A 39 -16.73 5.44 27.33
C LYS A 39 -15.34 5.47 26.70
N GLN A 40 -15.00 4.43 25.94
CA GLN A 40 -13.71 4.36 25.23
C GLN A 40 -13.60 5.44 24.15
N LYS A 41 -14.70 5.72 23.44
CA LYS A 41 -14.76 6.79 22.44
C LYS A 41 -14.60 8.17 23.09
N GLU A 42 -15.21 8.38 24.26
CA GLU A 42 -15.10 9.63 25.01
C GLU A 42 -13.66 9.88 25.49
N SER A 43 -12.98 8.86 26.04
CA SER A 43 -11.57 9.00 26.43
C SER A 43 -10.63 9.24 25.25
N ALA A 44 -10.88 8.60 24.11
CA ALA A 44 -10.10 8.84 22.89
C ALA A 44 -10.33 10.24 22.33
N LEU A 45 -11.54 10.80 22.51
CA LEU A 45 -11.86 12.16 22.09
C LEU A 45 -11.13 13.19 22.96
N THR A 46 -11.10 13.00 24.29
CA THR A 46 -10.36 13.90 25.18
C THR A 46 -8.85 13.87 24.92
N GLU A 47 -8.27 12.69 24.69
CA GLU A 47 -6.84 12.59 24.34
C GLU A 47 -6.52 13.28 23.01
N LYS A 48 -7.42 13.17 22.02
CA LYS A 48 -7.29 13.88 20.75
C LYS A 48 -7.31 15.40 20.93
N GLU A 49 -8.19 15.94 21.77
CA GLU A 49 -8.26 17.38 22.06
C GLU A 49 -6.99 17.89 22.76
N GLU A 50 -6.43 17.11 23.69
CA GLU A 50 -5.16 17.45 24.34
C GLU A 50 -3.99 17.48 23.37
N LEU A 51 -3.93 16.52 22.44
CA LEU A 51 -2.91 16.49 21.39
C LEU A 51 -3.08 17.66 20.41
N GLN A 52 -4.32 18.01 20.07
CA GLN A 52 -4.59 19.17 19.21
C GLN A 52 -4.10 20.47 19.86
N LYS A 53 -4.34 20.65 21.16
CA LYS A 53 -3.83 21.81 21.89
C LYS A 53 -2.30 21.89 21.86
N LYS A 54 -1.60 20.76 22.03
CA LYS A 54 -0.12 20.72 21.94
C LYS A 54 0.39 21.07 20.54
N ILE A 55 -0.32 20.66 19.49
CA ILE A 55 0.01 21.02 18.12
C ILE A 55 -0.12 22.54 17.93
N ASP A 56 -1.21 23.14 18.42
CA ASP A 56 -1.46 24.58 18.30
C ASP A 56 -0.40 25.39 19.08
N ASP A 57 -0.04 24.95 20.29
CA ASP A 57 1.01 25.58 21.12
C ASP A 57 2.38 25.54 20.38
N LEU A 58 2.75 24.38 19.81
CA LEU A 58 3.99 24.23 19.04
C LEU A 58 4.00 25.07 17.75
N GLN A 59 2.86 25.18 17.09
CA GLN A 59 2.70 26.01 15.89
C GLN A 59 2.92 27.49 16.22
N GLN A 60 2.41 27.94 17.38
CA GLN A 60 2.60 29.31 17.85
C GLN A 60 4.07 29.60 18.22
N GLU A 61 4.78 28.64 18.83
CA GLU A 61 6.22 28.75 19.09
C GLU A 61 7.03 28.85 17.78
N LEU A 62 6.64 28.08 16.75
CA LEU A 62 7.28 28.12 15.43
C LEU A 62 7.13 29.50 14.76
N ASP A 63 5.92 30.08 14.81
CA ASP A 63 5.65 31.42 14.24
C ASP A 63 6.44 32.52 14.97
N LEU A 64 6.56 32.43 16.30
CA LEU A 64 7.38 33.35 17.11
C LEU A 64 8.87 33.29 16.77
N LEU A 65 9.39 32.11 16.41
CA LEU A 65 10.77 31.94 15.98
C LEU A 65 11.01 32.52 14.57
N GLN A 66 10.07 32.31 13.63
CA GLN A 66 10.15 32.89 12.29
C GLN A 66 10.12 34.43 12.31
N LEU A 67 9.31 35.03 13.20
CA LEU A 67 9.25 36.50 13.34
C LEU A 67 10.53 37.10 13.92
N LYS A 68 11.24 36.36 14.78
CA LYS A 68 12.54 36.78 15.32
C LYS A 68 13.66 36.72 14.28
N SER A 69 13.62 35.80 13.31
CA SER A 69 14.60 35.75 12.22
C SER A 69 14.47 36.90 11.20
N HIS A 70 13.25 37.40 10.94
CA HIS A 70 13.04 38.48 9.96
C HIS A 70 13.41 39.88 10.47
N LYS A 71 13.61 40.09 11.78
CA LYS A 71 13.92 41.42 12.35
C LYS A 71 15.42 41.76 12.37
N LYS A 72 16.31 40.86 11.90
CA LYS A 72 17.78 41.05 11.94
C LYS A 72 18.44 41.18 10.56
N VAL A 73 17.67 41.22 9.46
CA VAL A 73 18.20 41.38 8.09
C VAL A 73 17.40 42.44 7.34
N SER A 74 17.63 43.70 7.69
CA SER A 74 17.38 44.85 6.80
C SER A 74 18.57 45.79 6.96
N GLY A 75 19.55 45.61 6.06
CA GLY A 75 20.85 46.28 6.11
C GLY A 75 21.80 45.82 5.00
N GLN A 76 21.39 46.06 3.74
CA GLN A 76 22.23 46.60 2.66
C GLN A 76 23.48 45.83 2.10
N CYS A 77 23.34 45.39 0.83
CA CYS A 77 24.24 45.55 -0.35
C CYS A 77 25.47 44.63 -0.62
N ASP A 78 25.40 43.98 -1.79
CA ASP A 78 26.40 43.60 -2.82
C ASP A 78 27.90 43.42 -2.51
N LYS A 79 28.44 42.22 -2.84
CA LYS A 79 29.56 41.94 -3.79
C LYS A 79 30.30 40.61 -3.52
N THR A 80 30.38 39.78 -4.56
CA THR A 80 31.54 38.99 -5.07
C THR A 80 32.38 38.07 -4.14
N ILE A 81 32.25 36.75 -4.39
CA ILE A 81 33.27 35.66 -4.47
C ILE A 81 34.48 35.68 -3.52
N THR A 82 34.62 34.70 -2.61
CA THR A 82 35.71 33.68 -2.57
C THR A 82 35.61 32.73 -1.36
N GLN A 83 36.07 31.49 -1.58
CA GLN A 83 36.28 30.37 -0.65
C GLN A 83 36.83 30.76 0.74
N SER A 84 36.30 30.15 1.81
CA SER A 84 37.02 29.21 2.71
C SER A 84 36.54 29.23 4.17
N VAL A 85 35.99 28.09 4.59
CA VAL A 85 36.20 27.41 5.88
C VAL A 85 35.44 27.89 7.13
N LEU A 86 34.74 26.90 7.70
CA LEU A 86 34.14 26.80 9.04
C LEU A 86 32.90 27.66 9.32
N ASP A 87 31.73 27.02 9.24
CA ASP A 87 31.13 26.58 10.50
C ASP A 87 30.19 25.39 10.33
N LYS A 88 30.27 24.51 11.33
CA LYS A 88 29.50 23.29 11.48
C LYS A 88 28.07 23.66 11.85
N GLU A 89 27.21 23.88 10.88
CA GLU A 89 25.77 23.83 11.10
C GLU A 89 25.25 22.57 10.44
N VAL A 90 24.91 21.60 11.29
CA VAL A 90 24.11 20.43 10.93
C VAL A 90 22.89 20.95 10.19
N GLN A 91 22.87 20.77 8.88
CA GLN A 91 21.66 20.97 8.09
C GLN A 91 20.69 19.88 8.51
N PHE A 92 19.90 20.16 9.53
CA PHE A 92 18.61 19.51 9.68
C PHE A 92 17.75 20.01 8.53
N ASN A 93 17.95 19.39 7.37
CA ASN A 93 16.89 19.26 6.38
C ASN A 93 15.82 18.41 7.07
N TYR A 94 14.99 19.04 7.91
CA TYR A 94 13.71 18.47 8.26
C TYR A 94 13.00 18.29 6.92
N LEU A 95 12.97 17.04 6.48
CA LEU A 95 12.07 16.57 5.45
C LEU A 95 10.70 17.13 5.83
N VAL A 96 10.25 18.15 5.08
CA VAL A 96 8.83 18.27 4.82
C VAL A 96 8.44 16.87 4.36
N PRO A 97 7.54 16.15 5.04
CA PRO A 97 7.07 14.86 4.55
C PRO A 97 6.67 15.13 3.11
N SER A 98 7.41 14.57 2.15
CA SER A 98 7.01 14.69 0.75
C SER A 98 5.60 14.14 0.75
N GLN A 99 4.62 15.01 0.51
CA GLN A 99 3.20 14.69 0.51
C GLN A 99 3.03 13.29 -0.06
N ASP A 100 2.25 12.43 0.58
CA ASP A 100 1.95 11.08 0.10
C ASP A 100 1.79 11.10 -1.44
N ASN A 101 2.86 10.77 -2.18
CA ASN A 101 2.89 10.88 -3.66
C ASN A 101 1.98 9.84 -4.33
N LEU A 102 1.18 9.16 -3.52
CA LEU A 102 0.24 8.10 -3.88
C LEU A 102 -1.21 8.57 -3.82
N GLU A 103 -1.50 9.81 -3.42
CA GLU A 103 -2.85 10.41 -3.50
C GLU A 103 -3.39 10.50 -4.94
N GLY A 104 -2.52 10.36 -5.95
CA GLY A 104 -2.89 10.38 -7.37
C GLY A 104 -3.52 9.09 -7.93
N LEU A 105 -3.70 8.04 -7.12
CA LEU A 105 -4.31 6.79 -7.57
C LEU A 105 -5.84 6.85 -7.58
N SER A 106 -6.40 7.60 -8.53
CA SER A 106 -7.85 7.64 -8.74
C SER A 106 -8.40 6.25 -9.07
N GLU A 107 -9.55 5.93 -8.47
CA GLU A 107 -10.37 4.73 -8.76
C GLU A 107 -9.67 3.37 -8.54
N CYS A 108 -8.54 3.35 -7.82
CA CYS A 108 -7.90 2.12 -7.38
C CYS A 108 -8.51 1.60 -6.08
N GLN A 109 -8.69 0.28 -5.99
CA GLN A 109 -9.11 -0.41 -4.78
C GLN A 109 -7.87 -0.77 -3.96
N ILE A 110 -7.68 -0.04 -2.86
CA ILE A 110 -6.54 -0.20 -1.96
C ILE A 110 -6.85 -1.31 -0.96
N ALA A 111 -6.00 -2.33 -0.93
CA ALA A 111 -6.06 -3.38 0.09
C ALA A 111 -5.24 -3.04 1.33
N GLY A 112 -4.12 -2.32 1.16
CA GLY A 112 -3.27 -1.90 2.27
C GLY A 112 -2.41 -0.70 1.93
N LYS A 113 -2.01 0.05 2.97
CA LYS A 113 -1.05 1.14 2.90
C LYS A 113 0.04 0.93 3.95
N LYS A 114 1.30 1.16 3.58
CA LYS A 114 2.43 1.10 4.50
C LYS A 114 3.45 2.17 4.18
N LEU A 115 3.94 2.82 5.22
CA LEU A 115 5.06 3.75 5.18
C LEU A 115 6.23 3.11 5.92
N PHE A 116 7.40 3.11 5.29
CA PHE A 116 8.62 2.60 5.89
C PHE A 116 9.66 3.71 5.98
N LEU A 117 10.31 3.82 7.13
CA LEU A 117 11.44 4.73 7.31
C LEU A 117 12.73 3.96 7.07
N VAL A 118 13.49 4.39 6.07
CA VAL A 118 14.76 3.78 5.67
C VAL A 118 15.89 4.70 6.09
N GLN A 119 16.72 4.24 7.02
CA GLN A 119 17.91 4.96 7.47
C GLN A 119 19.12 4.67 6.58
N GLY A 120 20.03 5.62 6.43
CA GLY A 120 21.30 5.39 5.75
C GLY A 120 22.24 4.44 6.48
N ASP A 121 23.25 3.98 5.74
CA ASP A 121 24.39 3.19 6.26
C ASP A 121 24.04 1.80 6.83
N LYS A 122 22.80 1.33 6.63
CA LYS A 122 22.37 -0.02 7.03
C LYS A 122 21.49 -0.67 5.98
N PRO A 123 21.78 -1.93 5.59
CA PRO A 123 20.84 -2.69 4.79
C PRO A 123 19.56 -2.94 5.59
N GLN A 124 18.41 -2.77 4.95
CA GLN A 124 17.11 -2.91 5.60
C GLN A 124 16.19 -3.77 4.75
N LEU A 125 15.52 -4.72 5.40
CA LEU A 125 14.51 -5.57 4.78
C LEU A 125 13.13 -5.20 5.33
N MET A 126 12.27 -4.74 4.44
CA MET A 126 10.88 -4.44 4.71
C MET A 126 10.03 -5.63 4.29
N ASN A 127 9.58 -6.42 5.26
CA ASN A 127 8.68 -7.54 5.01
C ASN A 127 7.22 -7.09 5.12
N TRP A 128 6.46 -7.34 4.06
CA TRP A 128 5.01 -7.15 4.02
C TRP A 128 4.33 -8.37 3.40
N GLU A 129 4.69 -9.54 3.95
CA GLU A 129 4.33 -10.85 3.42
C GLU A 129 2.83 -11.12 3.38
N GLU A 130 2.05 -10.50 4.28
CA GLU A 130 0.58 -10.60 4.28
C GLU A 130 -0.03 -10.09 2.97
N TYR A 131 0.65 -9.16 2.27
CA TYR A 131 0.29 -8.70 0.94
C TYR A 131 1.23 -9.23 -0.15
N GLY A 132 2.11 -10.18 0.13
CA GLY A 132 3.00 -10.79 -0.86
C GLY A 132 4.18 -9.91 -1.31
N LEU A 133 4.61 -8.94 -0.51
CA LEU A 133 5.69 -8.00 -0.88
C LEU A 133 6.86 -8.05 0.11
N ARG A 134 8.09 -7.99 -0.42
CA ARG A 134 9.29 -7.68 0.37
C ARG A 134 10.13 -6.64 -0.38
N ILE A 135 10.68 -5.68 0.35
CA ILE A 135 11.55 -4.65 -0.22
C ILE A 135 12.86 -4.66 0.55
N SER A 136 13.96 -4.93 -0.14
CA SER A 136 15.31 -4.82 0.41
C SER A 136 15.96 -3.54 -0.05
N VAL A 137 16.52 -2.80 0.90
CA VAL A 137 17.35 -1.62 0.69
C VAL A 137 18.81 -2.07 0.86
N PRO A 138 19.63 -2.03 -0.19
CA PRO A 138 21.05 -2.30 -0.07
C PRO A 138 21.76 -1.30 0.86
N GLU A 139 22.89 -1.72 1.43
CA GLU A 139 23.82 -0.81 2.11
C GLU A 139 24.28 0.31 1.17
N ASP A 140 24.58 1.49 1.71
CA ASP A 140 24.91 2.73 0.97
C ASP A 140 23.83 3.21 -0.03
N SER A 141 22.58 2.78 0.10
CA SER A 141 21.48 3.36 -0.71
C SER A 141 21.18 4.81 -0.33
N LEU A 142 21.66 5.26 0.82
CA LEU A 142 21.49 6.58 1.43
C LEU A 142 22.77 6.95 2.18
N SER A 143 23.03 8.25 2.32
CA SER A 143 24.12 8.75 3.16
C SER A 143 23.83 8.46 4.63
N ALA A 144 24.86 8.30 5.47
CA ALA A 144 24.70 7.84 6.86
C ALA A 144 23.78 8.70 7.75
N SER A 145 23.61 9.98 7.44
CA SER A 145 22.71 10.89 8.16
C SER A 145 21.33 11.03 7.51
N GLU A 146 21.11 10.43 6.34
CA GLU A 146 19.85 10.54 5.61
C GLU A 146 18.85 9.49 6.12
N THR A 147 17.58 9.88 6.10
CA THR A 147 16.46 8.98 6.29
C THR A 147 15.44 9.30 5.21
N VAL A 148 14.95 8.28 4.52
CA VAL A 148 13.98 8.44 3.45
C VAL A 148 12.75 7.59 3.75
N GLU A 149 11.59 8.12 3.38
CA GLU A 149 10.33 7.41 3.42
C GLU A 149 10.13 6.58 2.15
N VAL A 150 9.72 5.32 2.34
CA VAL A 150 9.21 4.44 1.28
C VAL A 150 7.73 4.21 1.55
N SER A 151 6.88 4.79 0.72
CA SER A 151 5.43 4.63 0.76
C SER A 151 5.01 3.55 -0.23
N VAL A 152 4.17 2.62 0.24
CA VAL A 152 3.67 1.51 -0.56
C VAL A 152 2.17 1.39 -0.41
N LEU A 153 1.47 1.24 -1.53
CA LEU A 153 0.07 0.80 -1.59
C LEU A 153 -0.03 -0.55 -2.27
N ALA A 154 -0.73 -1.48 -1.64
CA ALA A 154 -1.15 -2.74 -2.26
C ALA A 154 -2.53 -2.52 -2.88
N LEU A 155 -2.65 -2.75 -4.20
CA LEU A 155 -3.85 -2.55 -4.98
C LEU A 155 -4.40 -3.90 -5.46
N VAL A 156 -5.69 -4.13 -5.22
CA VAL A 156 -6.39 -5.37 -5.63
C VAL A 156 -7.34 -5.14 -6.80
N GLY A 157 -7.53 -3.89 -7.20
CA GLY A 157 -8.36 -3.52 -8.34
C GLY A 157 -8.11 -2.07 -8.76
N GLY A 158 -8.48 -1.75 -10.00
CA GLY A 158 -8.33 -0.43 -10.59
C GLY A 158 -8.53 -0.49 -12.09
N HIS A 159 -8.58 0.67 -12.74
CA HIS A 159 -8.65 0.77 -14.20
C HIS A 159 -7.26 0.51 -14.82
N PHE A 160 -6.80 -0.74 -14.75
CA PHE A 160 -5.51 -1.15 -15.29
C PHE A 160 -5.66 -1.65 -16.72
N LYS A 161 -4.80 -1.17 -17.61
CA LYS A 161 -4.69 -1.69 -18.98
C LYS A 161 -3.30 -2.25 -19.19
N PHE A 162 -3.20 -3.58 -19.23
CA PHE A 162 -1.96 -4.29 -19.51
C PHE A 162 -1.74 -4.47 -21.03
N PRO A 163 -0.50 -4.72 -21.47
CA PRO A 163 -0.20 -5.05 -22.86
C PRO A 163 -0.98 -6.28 -23.35
N ASP A 164 -1.22 -6.35 -24.66
CA ASP A 164 -1.93 -7.48 -25.27
C ASP A 164 -1.20 -8.81 -25.02
N ASN A 165 -1.96 -9.92 -25.01
CA ASN A 165 -1.46 -11.27 -24.72
C ASN A 165 -0.78 -11.39 -23.34
N THR A 166 -1.19 -10.57 -22.38
CA THR A 166 -0.71 -10.67 -21.00
C THR A 166 -1.86 -10.81 -20.01
N ARG A 167 -1.58 -11.52 -18.92
CA ARG A 167 -2.51 -11.71 -17.80
C ARG A 167 -1.83 -11.33 -16.49
N LEU A 168 -2.52 -10.54 -15.68
CA LEU A 168 -2.06 -10.19 -14.33
C LEU A 168 -2.04 -11.46 -13.44
N VAL A 169 -0.89 -11.72 -12.79
CA VAL A 169 -0.67 -12.91 -11.94
C VAL A 169 -0.15 -12.56 -10.53
N SER A 170 -0.15 -11.28 -10.18
CA SER A 170 0.17 -10.77 -8.84
C SER A 170 -0.82 -9.68 -8.43
N ALA A 171 -0.70 -9.19 -7.19
CA ALA A 171 -1.24 -7.86 -6.86
C ALA A 171 -0.46 -6.76 -7.61
N VAL A 172 -1.02 -5.56 -7.65
CA VAL A 172 -0.33 -4.36 -8.16
C VAL A 172 0.13 -3.55 -6.95
N TYR A 173 1.40 -3.12 -6.93
CA TYR A 173 1.89 -2.24 -5.87
C TYR A 173 2.27 -0.89 -6.45
N ALA A 174 1.81 0.19 -5.81
CA ALA A 174 2.31 1.51 -6.09
C ALA A 174 3.38 1.85 -5.04
N ILE A 175 4.61 2.07 -5.49
CA ILE A 175 5.77 2.30 -4.63
C ILE A 175 6.33 3.68 -4.94
N SER A 176 6.42 4.51 -3.91
CA SER A 176 7.03 5.83 -3.95
C SER A 176 8.11 5.94 -2.87
N THR A 177 9.21 6.59 -3.18
CA THR A 177 10.22 6.97 -2.19
C THR A 177 10.92 8.26 -2.67
N SER A 178 11.92 8.77 -1.97
CA SER A 178 12.80 9.77 -2.56
C SER A 178 13.91 9.08 -3.36
N PRO A 179 14.56 9.75 -4.33
CA PRO A 179 15.65 9.13 -5.10
C PRO A 179 16.72 8.54 -4.18
N LEU A 180 17.13 7.31 -4.47
CA LEU A 180 18.17 6.58 -3.71
C LEU A 180 19.44 6.46 -4.55
N LEU A 181 20.59 6.32 -3.87
CA LEU A 181 21.88 6.11 -4.53
C LEU A 181 21.98 4.75 -5.22
N LYS A 182 21.30 3.73 -4.66
CA LYS A 182 21.20 2.38 -5.22
C LYS A 182 19.73 1.98 -5.39
N SER A 183 19.48 1.07 -6.34
CA SER A 183 18.14 0.52 -6.58
C SER A 183 17.67 -0.33 -5.40
N LEU A 184 16.38 -0.26 -5.10
CA LEU A 184 15.70 -1.19 -4.20
C LEU A 184 15.54 -2.53 -4.88
N ARG A 185 15.72 -3.62 -4.14
CA ARG A 185 15.29 -4.95 -4.60
C ARG A 185 13.87 -5.20 -4.10
N ILE A 186 12.94 -5.33 -5.04
CA ILE A 186 11.53 -5.54 -4.76
C ILE A 186 11.21 -6.99 -5.11
N GLU A 187 10.71 -7.75 -4.14
CA GLU A 187 10.27 -9.12 -4.30
C GLU A 187 8.75 -9.19 -4.18
N MET A 188 8.10 -9.77 -5.19
CA MET A 188 6.65 -9.82 -5.32
C MET A 188 6.18 -11.25 -5.50
N GLN A 189 5.15 -11.61 -4.77
CA GLN A 189 4.50 -12.90 -4.89
C GLN A 189 3.66 -12.97 -6.17
N HIS A 190 3.70 -14.12 -6.85
CA HIS A 190 2.82 -14.45 -7.97
C HIS A 190 2.06 -15.76 -7.73
N CYS A 191 0.98 -15.95 -8.48
CA CYS A 191 0.14 -17.15 -8.39
C CYS A 191 0.51 -18.28 -9.38
N ILE A 192 1.55 -18.08 -10.21
CA ILE A 192 2.03 -19.13 -11.13
C ILE A 192 2.89 -20.16 -10.39
N ASP A 193 2.58 -21.43 -10.61
CA ASP A 193 3.38 -22.55 -10.14
C ASP A 193 4.58 -22.76 -11.07
N LEU A 194 5.77 -22.44 -10.56
CA LEU A 194 7.04 -22.60 -11.26
C LEU A 194 7.72 -23.94 -10.93
N SER A 195 6.95 -24.96 -10.57
CA SER A 195 7.44 -26.35 -10.52
C SER A 195 7.97 -26.81 -11.87
N ASP A 196 7.44 -26.27 -12.98
CA ASP A 196 8.09 -26.29 -14.28
C ASP A 196 8.91 -25.00 -14.47
N PRO A 197 10.25 -25.06 -14.44
CA PRO A 197 11.12 -23.90 -14.63
C PRO A 197 10.93 -23.22 -16.00
N SER A 198 10.43 -23.96 -17.00
CA SER A 198 10.21 -23.42 -18.34
C SER A 198 9.17 -22.31 -18.38
N LEU A 199 8.29 -22.25 -17.37
CA LEU A 199 7.24 -21.26 -17.26
C LEU A 199 7.76 -19.88 -16.85
N SER A 200 8.93 -19.81 -16.20
CA SER A 200 9.54 -18.56 -15.74
C SER A 200 9.77 -17.55 -16.87
N LYS A 201 10.07 -18.03 -18.09
CA LYS A 201 10.32 -17.18 -19.27
C LYS A 201 9.10 -16.39 -19.74
N TYR A 202 7.89 -16.83 -19.36
CA TYR A 202 6.64 -16.14 -19.68
C TYR A 202 6.28 -15.08 -18.64
N LEU A 203 6.91 -15.09 -17.46
CA LEU A 203 6.69 -14.06 -16.46
C LEU A 203 7.49 -12.81 -16.78
N LYS A 204 6.83 -11.66 -16.69
CA LYS A 204 7.42 -10.35 -16.93
C LYS A 204 6.92 -9.36 -15.89
N PHE A 205 7.77 -8.39 -15.54
CA PHE A 205 7.34 -7.23 -14.78
C PHE A 205 6.68 -6.21 -15.71
N ALA A 206 5.65 -5.54 -15.21
CA ALA A 206 4.96 -4.46 -15.90
C ALA A 206 4.85 -3.25 -14.98
N VAL A 207 5.00 -2.05 -15.55
CA VAL A 207 4.90 -0.80 -14.79
C VAL A 207 3.96 0.20 -15.44
N ALA A 208 3.32 1.01 -14.59
CA ALA A 208 2.60 2.22 -14.98
C ALA A 208 3.02 3.40 -14.08
N PRO A 209 2.94 4.64 -14.56
CA PRO A 209 3.11 5.81 -13.71
C PRO A 209 2.09 5.83 -12.56
N VAL A 210 2.49 6.34 -11.39
CA VAL A 210 1.57 6.57 -10.27
C VAL A 210 0.62 7.72 -10.59
N HIS A 211 1.14 8.77 -11.23
CA HIS A 211 0.34 9.90 -11.70
C HIS A 211 0.04 9.73 -13.19
N THR A 212 -1.25 9.59 -13.52
CA THR A 212 -1.74 9.66 -14.89
C THR A 212 -2.78 10.79 -14.98
N ALA A 213 -2.81 11.50 -16.10
CA ALA A 213 -3.81 12.55 -16.33
C ALA A 213 -5.20 11.98 -16.60
N SER A 214 -5.29 10.70 -16.98
CA SER A 214 -6.53 10.03 -17.36
C SER A 214 -6.41 8.51 -17.19
N LEU A 215 -7.53 7.87 -16.88
CA LEU A 215 -7.67 6.42 -16.87
C LEU A 215 -7.87 5.86 -18.29
N PRO A 216 -7.49 4.59 -18.56
CA PRO A 216 -6.89 3.62 -17.64
C PRO A 216 -5.38 3.85 -17.41
N TYR A 217 -4.83 3.30 -16.33
CA TYR A 217 -3.40 3.20 -16.12
C TYR A 217 -2.79 2.24 -17.14
N GLN A 218 -2.05 2.82 -18.09
CA GLN A 218 -1.42 2.07 -19.17
C GLN A 218 -0.12 1.44 -18.66
N PHE A 219 -0.14 0.12 -18.46
CA PHE A 219 1.04 -0.65 -18.11
C PHE A 219 1.88 -0.96 -19.35
N SER A 220 3.19 -1.00 -19.15
CA SER A 220 4.19 -1.40 -20.14
C SER A 220 5.10 -2.47 -19.55
N LEU A 221 5.51 -3.43 -20.38
CA LEU A 221 6.48 -4.44 -19.96
C LEU A 221 7.85 -3.78 -19.76
N ILE A 222 8.57 -4.25 -18.75
CA ILE A 222 9.96 -3.86 -18.52
C ILE A 222 10.85 -5.09 -18.54
N GLU A 223 12.07 -4.90 -19.02
CA GLU A 223 13.09 -5.94 -18.99
C GLU A 223 13.78 -5.99 -17.63
N GLY A 224 14.39 -7.15 -17.36
CA GLY A 224 15.03 -7.47 -16.09
C GLY A 224 14.10 -8.16 -15.10
N GLY A 225 14.60 -8.29 -13.88
CA GLY A 225 13.99 -9.12 -12.86
C GLY A 225 14.18 -10.61 -13.11
N GLU A 226 13.95 -11.40 -12.07
CA GLU A 226 14.16 -12.84 -12.08
C GLU A 226 13.00 -13.56 -11.39
N PHE A 227 12.70 -14.76 -11.90
CA PHE A 227 11.69 -15.67 -11.38
C PHE A 227 12.34 -17.02 -11.10
N PRO A 228 12.90 -17.24 -9.91
CA PRO A 228 13.57 -18.49 -9.57
C PRO A 228 12.61 -19.70 -9.65
N ALA A 229 13.14 -20.83 -10.13
CA ALA A 229 12.39 -22.08 -10.20
C ALA A 229 11.89 -22.53 -8.81
N CYS A 230 10.70 -23.15 -8.78
CA CYS A 230 10.05 -23.65 -7.57
C CYS A 230 9.78 -22.58 -6.49
N GLN A 231 9.89 -21.29 -6.81
CA GLN A 231 9.56 -20.18 -5.91
C GLN A 231 8.27 -19.50 -6.34
N ARG A 232 7.59 -18.88 -5.37
CA ARG A 232 6.38 -18.07 -5.62
C ARG A 232 6.66 -16.57 -5.62
N TYR A 233 7.93 -16.19 -5.59
CA TYR A 233 8.37 -14.79 -5.60
C TYR A 233 9.26 -14.56 -6.82
N GLY A 234 8.94 -13.51 -7.57
CA GLY A 234 9.87 -12.88 -8.51
C GLY A 234 10.47 -11.64 -7.89
N TRP A 235 11.65 -11.22 -8.32
CA TRP A 235 12.26 -10.00 -7.83
C TRP A 235 12.81 -9.12 -8.95
N ILE A 236 12.88 -7.81 -8.70
CA ILE A 236 13.44 -6.83 -9.62
C ILE A 236 14.11 -5.68 -8.86
N GLU A 237 15.16 -5.11 -9.45
CA GLU A 237 15.81 -3.90 -8.94
C GLU A 237 15.23 -2.63 -9.57
N ARG A 238 14.85 -1.66 -8.74
CA ARG A 238 14.18 -0.43 -9.16
C ARG A 238 14.61 0.79 -8.36
N SER A 239 14.80 1.91 -9.05
CA SER A 239 15.07 3.23 -8.46
C SER A 239 14.02 4.29 -8.79
N LYS A 240 13.04 4.00 -9.67
CA LYS A 240 11.96 4.95 -10.01
C LYS A 240 10.61 4.49 -9.49
N PHE A 241 9.85 5.46 -8.99
CA PHE A 241 8.50 5.29 -8.45
C PHE A 241 7.52 4.95 -9.55
N CYS A 242 6.72 3.92 -9.32
CA CYS A 242 5.76 3.40 -10.29
C CYS A 242 4.77 2.46 -9.60
N GLN A 243 3.68 2.21 -10.31
CA GLN A 243 2.90 0.99 -10.11
C GLN A 243 3.68 -0.17 -10.74
N LEU A 244 3.75 -1.29 -10.05
CA LEU A 244 4.50 -2.48 -10.44
C LEU A 244 3.62 -3.72 -10.30
N ALA A 245 3.69 -4.59 -11.29
CA ALA A 245 2.93 -5.83 -11.37
C ALA A 245 3.76 -6.94 -12.01
N ILE A 246 3.38 -8.20 -11.79
CA ILE A 246 3.87 -9.35 -12.56
C ILE A 246 2.74 -9.81 -13.48
N VAL A 247 3.06 -9.98 -14.75
CA VAL A 247 2.17 -10.54 -15.76
C VAL A 247 2.75 -11.83 -16.35
N GLY A 248 1.89 -12.77 -16.70
CA GLY A 248 2.22 -13.90 -17.56
C GLY A 248 1.92 -13.54 -19.01
N LYS A 249 2.88 -13.77 -19.92
CA LYS A 249 2.70 -13.62 -21.36
C LYS A 249 2.18 -14.94 -21.95
N GLU A 250 1.07 -14.87 -22.67
CA GLU A 250 0.56 -15.99 -23.44
C GLU A 250 1.44 -16.18 -24.68
N GLU A 251 1.71 -17.44 -25.06
CA GLU A 251 2.35 -17.69 -26.35
C GLU A 251 1.45 -17.17 -27.45
N GLU A 252 2.01 -16.35 -28.34
CA GLU A 252 1.34 -16.09 -29.61
C GLU A 252 1.22 -17.45 -30.31
N GLU A 253 -0.02 -17.94 -30.47
CA GLU A 253 -0.29 -19.03 -31.39
C GLU A 253 0.25 -18.59 -32.75
N ASN A 254 1.42 -19.10 -33.12
CA ASN A 254 1.86 -19.09 -34.50
C ASN A 254 0.72 -19.73 -35.28
N GLY A 255 0.02 -18.93 -36.09
CA GLY A 255 -1.18 -19.29 -36.84
C GLY A 255 -1.00 -20.48 -37.77
N GLY A 256 -0.98 -21.68 -37.19
CA GLY A 256 -1.03 -22.96 -37.87
C GLY A 256 -2.47 -23.34 -38.09
N GLY A 257 -3.10 -22.73 -39.09
CA GLY A 257 -4.44 -23.14 -39.54
C GLY A 257 -4.46 -24.62 -39.88
N ARG A 258 -5.09 -25.43 -39.03
CA ARG A 258 -5.48 -26.80 -39.37
C ARG A 258 -6.94 -26.74 -39.82
N ASN A 259 -7.14 -26.42 -41.10
CA ASN A 259 -8.36 -26.79 -41.80
C ASN A 259 -8.39 -28.32 -41.88
N GLU A 260 -9.03 -28.97 -40.92
CA GLU A 260 -9.54 -30.32 -41.13
C GLU A 260 -10.85 -30.21 -41.91
N GLU A 261 -10.73 -30.15 -43.24
CA GLU A 261 -11.83 -30.52 -44.14
C GLU A 261 -12.27 -31.94 -43.81
N ARG A 262 -13.37 -32.06 -43.05
CA ARG A 262 -14.14 -33.31 -43.00
C ARG A 262 -14.82 -33.53 -44.35
N ASN A 263 -14.09 -34.18 -45.26
CA ASN A 263 -14.70 -34.91 -46.35
C ASN A 263 -15.47 -36.10 -45.77
N GLY A 264 -16.78 -35.94 -45.62
CA GLY A 264 -17.69 -37.08 -45.46
C GLY A 264 -17.95 -37.71 -46.83
N PRO A 265 -17.75 -39.02 -47.03
CA PRO A 265 -18.19 -39.66 -48.26
C PRO A 265 -19.71 -39.81 -48.19
N GLY A 266 -20.40 -39.14 -49.10
CA GLY A 266 -21.76 -39.50 -49.44
C GLY A 266 -21.76 -40.80 -50.23
N ARG A 267 -22.41 -41.83 -49.67
CA ARG A 267 -23.29 -42.79 -50.34
C ARG A 267 -23.87 -43.77 -49.33
#